data_AF-L2GAH4-F1
#
_entry.id   AF-L2GAH4-F1
#
_cell.length_a   1.000
_cell.length_b   1.000
_cell.length_c   1.000
_cell.angle_alpha   90.00
_cell.angle_beta   90.00
_cell.angle_gamma   90.00
#
_symmetry.space_group_name_H-M   'P 1'
#
loop_
_entity.id
_entity.type
_entity.pdbx_description
1 polymer ?
#
loop_
_entity_poly.entity_id
_entity_poly.type
_entity_poly.pdbx_seq_one_letter_code
_entity_poly.pdbx_strand_id
1 'polypeptide(L)'
;MSQIGTALYVQIGRGLLNGGPASLFLAFSIWCTFILAVTLSMAEMVTYLPISSPFIRFAGRYVDEAFGFAAGWNFFVFEAALVPFEVVACNLIIHFWSDAVPAGGIIAIILVLYGLINVMAVQWYGETEFWAALGKFLLIVGLIIFTFIVMLGGNPLGDRFGFRYWNDPGAFAELYYSGSLGRFLGFLQCLIQASFTIAGPDYVAMAAGEAENPRKVMPRAFNAVFYRLTAFFVLGSLCDGQPGAAASPYVVAMNRLKIGVLPHIVNAMVLTAAFSAGNSYVYCASRSLYGLALEGKAPALFKKCTKKGVPVYCVIAVLLIGLLSFLQLSNNTAVVLDWFVSLVTASQLINFSCMCTAYLGFYRALKAQGISRDSLPYKAWFQPYAAWYGLIGTFIMTFVGGYTVFLPLDGYWNVPDFLFSYTMVGVFPVLYLGYKFDILKFRKRTRIFKPEEVDLYRNKDEIDEYERNYVQQPASNLFEKILDKLFG
;
A
#
# COMPACT_ATOMS: atom_id res chain seq x y z
N MET A 1 0.76 9.88 -0.60
CA MET A 1 -0.44 10.07 -1.45
C MET A 1 -0.47 9.13 -2.65
N SER A 2 0.66 8.54 -3.06
CA SER A 2 0.73 7.51 -4.11
C SER A 2 -0.18 6.29 -3.86
N GLN A 3 -0.45 5.94 -2.60
CA GLN A 3 -1.29 4.81 -2.20
C GLN A 3 -2.80 5.03 -2.30
N ILE A 4 -3.27 6.28 -2.39
CA ILE A 4 -4.71 6.52 -2.64
C ILE A 4 -4.93 6.38 -4.14
N GLY A 5 -4.81 5.14 -4.60
CA GLY A 5 -4.87 4.74 -5.99
C GLY A 5 -6.15 3.99 -6.31
N THR A 6 -6.08 3.26 -7.42
CA THR A 6 -7.17 2.54 -8.08
C THR A 6 -7.85 1.52 -7.17
N ALA A 7 -7.13 0.98 -6.17
CA ALA A 7 -7.65 0.13 -5.11
C ALA A 7 -8.88 0.71 -4.41
N LEU A 8 -8.84 2.00 -4.04
CA LEU A 8 -9.96 2.67 -3.37
C LEU A 8 -11.19 2.73 -4.29
N TYR A 9 -10.96 3.10 -5.55
CA TYR A 9 -12.05 3.42 -6.48
C TYR A 9 -12.65 2.19 -7.14
N VAL A 10 -11.86 1.13 -7.37
CA VAL A 10 -12.29 -0.04 -8.12
C VAL A 10 -12.71 -1.18 -7.18
N GLN A 11 -12.04 -1.36 -6.04
CA GLN A 11 -12.25 -2.56 -5.21
C GLN A 11 -13.21 -2.38 -4.02
N ILE A 12 -13.48 -1.15 -3.58
CA ILE A 12 -14.32 -0.95 -2.38
C ILE A 12 -15.75 -1.50 -2.54
N GLY A 13 -16.27 -1.57 -3.78
CA GLY A 13 -17.61 -2.07 -4.09
C GLY A 13 -17.77 -3.57 -3.83
N ARG A 14 -16.70 -4.34 -3.95
CA ARG A 14 -16.71 -5.78 -3.63
C ARG A 14 -16.82 -6.02 -2.14
N GLY A 15 -16.17 -5.19 -1.32
CA GLY A 15 -16.33 -5.25 0.14
C GLY A 15 -17.79 -5.02 0.54
N LEU A 16 -18.43 -3.99 -0.03
CA LEU A 16 -19.83 -3.68 0.25
C LEU A 16 -20.78 -4.81 -0.22
N LEU A 17 -20.54 -5.39 -1.40
CA LEU A 17 -21.27 -6.57 -1.89
C LEU A 17 -21.20 -7.75 -0.93
N ASN A 18 -20.00 -8.03 -0.41
CA ASN A 18 -19.73 -9.27 0.28
C ASN A 18 -20.11 -9.25 1.75
N GLY A 19 -19.90 -8.13 2.45
CA GLY A 19 -20.16 -8.03 3.89
C GLY A 19 -21.31 -7.11 4.29
N GLY A 20 -21.77 -6.24 3.39
CA GLY A 20 -22.71 -5.17 3.73
C GLY A 20 -22.04 -4.00 4.46
N PRO A 21 -22.77 -2.89 4.65
CA PRO A 21 -22.21 -1.62 5.10
C PRO A 21 -21.68 -1.66 6.55
N ALA A 22 -22.35 -2.35 7.48
CA ALA A 22 -21.90 -2.43 8.86
C ALA A 22 -20.63 -3.28 9.01
N SER A 23 -20.57 -4.42 8.31
CA SER A 23 -19.36 -5.25 8.25
C SER A 23 -18.17 -4.49 7.68
N LEU A 24 -18.40 -3.72 6.60
CA LEU A 24 -17.37 -2.89 5.97
C LEU A 24 -16.85 -1.83 6.96
N PHE A 25 -17.75 -1.10 7.62
CA PHE A 25 -17.39 -0.09 8.62
C PHE A 25 -16.56 -0.68 9.77
N LEU A 26 -17.02 -1.79 10.36
CA LEU A 26 -16.32 -2.47 11.45
C LEU A 26 -14.95 -2.99 11.00
N ALA A 27 -14.87 -3.60 9.83
CA ALA A 27 -13.64 -4.15 9.27
C ALA A 27 -12.58 -3.06 9.06
N PHE A 28 -12.96 -1.94 8.43
CA PHE A 28 -12.04 -0.81 8.22
C PHE A 28 -11.63 -0.15 9.54
N SER A 29 -12.56 -0.01 10.49
CA SER A 29 -12.26 0.56 11.81
C SER A 29 -11.28 -0.29 12.61
N ILE A 30 -11.47 -1.61 12.63
CA ILE A 30 -10.55 -2.55 13.29
C ILE A 30 -9.21 -2.58 12.55
N TRP A 31 -9.20 -2.55 11.22
CA TRP A 31 -7.94 -2.57 10.50
C TRP A 31 -7.09 -1.30 10.74
N CYS A 32 -7.73 -0.15 10.90
CA CYS A 32 -7.04 1.09 11.26
C CYS A 32 -6.25 0.96 12.58
N THR A 33 -6.75 0.22 13.58
CA THR A 33 -6.00 0.07 14.85
C THR A 33 -4.73 -0.75 14.68
N PHE A 34 -4.73 -1.77 13.82
CA PHE A 34 -3.50 -2.52 13.49
C PHE A 34 -2.50 -1.64 12.74
N ILE A 35 -2.95 -0.88 11.75
CA ILE A 35 -2.08 0.04 10.99
C ILE A 35 -1.55 1.16 11.87
N LEU A 36 -2.32 1.67 12.83
CA LEU A 36 -1.85 2.63 13.82
C LEU A 36 -0.69 2.05 14.63
N ALA A 37 -0.81 0.80 15.09
CA ALA A 37 0.24 0.15 15.85
C ALA A 37 1.54 -0.04 15.04
N VAL A 38 1.43 -0.40 13.75
CA VAL A 38 2.57 -0.47 12.81
C VAL A 38 3.17 0.93 12.61
N THR A 39 2.33 1.94 12.39
CA THR A 39 2.71 3.35 12.18
C THR A 39 3.51 3.90 13.36
N LEU A 40 2.99 3.69 14.58
CA LEU A 40 3.64 4.12 15.82
C LEU A 40 5.01 3.46 15.99
N SER A 41 5.13 2.18 15.65
CA SER A 41 6.39 1.43 15.69
C SER A 41 7.40 2.00 14.69
N MET A 42 6.93 2.31 13.48
CA MET A 42 7.78 2.87 12.43
C MET A 42 8.22 4.30 12.73
N ALA A 43 7.30 5.15 13.22
CA ALA A 43 7.58 6.54 13.57
C ALA A 43 8.71 6.65 14.61
N GLU A 44 8.68 5.82 15.66
CA GLU A 44 9.74 5.82 16.68
C GLU A 44 11.11 5.40 16.11
N MET A 45 11.18 4.36 15.28
CA MET A 45 12.46 3.96 14.64
C MET A 45 12.98 5.00 13.65
N VAL A 46 12.09 5.53 12.80
CA VAL A 46 12.45 6.50 11.75
C VAL A 46 12.91 7.83 12.34
N THR A 47 12.25 8.29 13.40
CA THR A 47 12.67 9.53 14.08
C THR A 47 14.00 9.35 14.81
N TYR A 48 14.28 8.16 15.35
CA TYR A 48 15.58 7.88 15.94
C TYR A 48 16.69 7.92 14.89
N LEU A 49 16.49 7.23 13.76
CA LEU A 49 17.48 7.13 12.69
C LEU A 49 16.82 7.29 11.31
N PRO A 50 16.61 8.54 10.84
CA PRO A 50 16.02 8.80 9.53
C PRO A 50 17.01 8.40 8.42
N ILE A 51 16.70 7.31 7.73
CA ILE A 51 17.49 6.76 6.63
C ILE A 51 16.58 6.38 5.46
N SER A 52 17.11 6.39 4.24
CA SER A 52 16.39 5.91 3.05
C SER A 52 16.04 4.42 3.15
N SER A 53 14.85 4.05 2.67
CA SER A 53 14.29 2.68 2.76
C SER A 53 14.38 2.07 4.17
N PRO A 54 13.84 2.78 5.19
CA PRO A 54 14.17 2.50 6.58
C PRO A 54 13.72 1.12 7.06
N PHE A 55 12.55 0.61 6.66
CA PHE A 55 12.09 -0.69 7.20
C PHE A 55 12.94 -1.87 6.73
N ILE A 56 13.44 -1.86 5.48
CA ILE A 56 14.35 -2.89 4.96
C ILE A 56 15.68 -2.85 5.71
N ARG A 57 16.22 -1.64 5.90
CA ARG A 57 17.49 -1.43 6.59
C ARG A 57 17.40 -1.72 8.08
N PHE A 58 16.30 -1.33 8.74
CA PHE A 58 16.03 -1.65 10.14
C PHE A 58 15.83 -3.15 10.35
N ALA A 59 15.13 -3.84 9.44
CA ALA A 59 15.01 -5.29 9.48
C ALA A 59 16.40 -5.98 9.41
N GLY A 60 17.28 -5.50 8.53
CA GLY A 60 18.66 -5.98 8.46
C GLY A 60 19.52 -5.62 9.68
N ARG A 61 19.34 -4.42 10.23
CA ARG A 61 20.20 -3.84 11.28
C ARG A 61 19.82 -4.26 12.70
N TYR A 62 18.53 -4.42 12.97
CA TYR A 62 18.01 -4.70 14.32
C TYR A 62 17.62 -6.16 14.55
N VAL A 63 17.55 -6.97 13.49
CA VAL A 63 17.14 -8.39 13.57
C VAL A 63 18.21 -9.33 13.03
N ASP A 64 18.38 -9.36 11.70
CA ASP A 64 19.30 -10.25 11.00
C ASP A 64 19.47 -9.77 9.56
N GLU A 65 20.69 -9.84 9.01
CA GLU A 65 20.95 -9.48 7.62
C GLU A 65 20.10 -10.31 6.64
N ALA A 66 19.86 -11.59 6.96
CA ALA A 66 18.98 -12.47 6.17
C ALA A 66 17.52 -12.00 6.19
N PHE A 67 17.07 -11.43 7.31
CA PHE A 67 15.72 -10.89 7.44
C PHE A 67 15.56 -9.62 6.61
N GLY A 68 16.56 -8.74 6.63
CA GLY A 68 16.62 -7.58 5.74
C GLY A 68 16.67 -7.95 4.25
N PHE A 69 17.35 -9.05 3.88
CA PHE A 69 17.33 -9.58 2.52
C PHE A 69 15.93 -10.03 2.09
N ALA A 70 15.27 -10.87 2.91
CA ALA A 70 13.93 -11.37 2.63
C ALA A 70 12.89 -10.24 2.56
N ALA A 71 12.94 -9.30 3.51
CA ALA A 71 12.08 -8.11 3.51
C ALA A 71 12.30 -7.23 2.26
N GLY A 72 13.55 -7.07 1.82
CA GLY A 72 13.87 -6.29 0.62
C GLY A 72 13.33 -6.91 -0.67
N TRP A 73 13.49 -8.22 -0.85
CA TRP A 73 12.92 -8.93 -2.00
C TRP A 73 11.40 -9.00 -1.96
N ASN A 74 10.81 -9.18 -0.78
CA ASN A 74 9.35 -9.11 -0.60
C ASN A 74 8.80 -7.73 -1.00
N PHE A 75 9.48 -6.67 -0.61
CA PHE A 75 9.12 -5.31 -1.00
C PHE A 75 9.26 -5.07 -2.51
N PHE A 76 10.34 -5.58 -3.13
CA PHE A 76 10.48 -5.51 -4.58
C PHE A 76 9.32 -6.22 -5.31
N VAL A 77 8.96 -7.44 -4.90
CA VAL A 77 7.85 -8.19 -5.51
C VAL A 77 6.52 -7.47 -5.29
N PHE A 78 6.30 -6.91 -4.10
CA PHE A 78 5.14 -6.07 -3.80
C PHE A 78 5.00 -4.89 -4.78
N GLU A 79 6.05 -4.09 -4.94
CA GLU A 79 6.02 -2.95 -5.87
C GLU A 79 5.91 -3.39 -7.34
N ALA A 80 6.61 -4.45 -7.72
CA ALA A 80 6.57 -4.95 -9.09
C ALA A 80 5.22 -5.57 -9.47
N ALA A 81 4.51 -6.20 -8.53
CA ALA A 81 3.18 -6.76 -8.74
C ALA A 81 2.06 -5.70 -8.79
N LEU A 82 2.28 -4.53 -8.20
CA LEU A 82 1.38 -3.39 -8.35
C LEU A 82 1.38 -2.81 -9.77
N VAL A 83 2.46 -3.00 -10.54
CA VAL A 83 2.53 -2.56 -11.95
C VAL A 83 1.48 -3.25 -12.81
N PRO A 84 1.42 -4.59 -12.95
CA PRO A 84 0.38 -5.24 -13.73
C PRO A 84 -1.02 -5.00 -13.16
N PHE A 85 -1.17 -4.85 -11.84
CA PHE A 85 -2.45 -4.45 -11.22
C PHE A 85 -2.97 -3.13 -11.79
N GLU A 86 -2.14 -2.08 -11.83
CA GLU A 86 -2.55 -0.77 -12.37
C GLU A 86 -2.81 -0.83 -13.88
N VAL A 87 -2.05 -1.62 -14.64
CA VAL A 87 -2.28 -1.80 -16.08
C VAL A 87 -3.64 -2.47 -16.34
N VAL A 88 -3.97 -3.53 -15.59
CA VAL A 88 -5.28 -4.22 -15.67
C VAL A 88 -6.40 -3.26 -15.29
N ALA A 89 -6.19 -2.42 -14.27
CA ALA A 89 -7.18 -1.44 -13.85
C ALA A 89 -7.38 -0.31 -14.89
N CYS A 90 -6.31 0.22 -15.49
CA CYS A 90 -6.40 1.16 -16.61
C CYS A 90 -7.19 0.55 -17.78
N ASN A 91 -6.93 -0.71 -18.12
CA ASN A 91 -7.67 -1.42 -19.17
C ASN A 91 -9.18 -1.48 -18.85
N LEU A 92 -9.54 -1.89 -17.63
CA LEU A 92 -10.93 -1.93 -17.16
C LEU A 92 -11.63 -0.56 -17.29
N ILE A 93 -10.92 0.54 -16.94
CA ILE A 93 -11.47 1.89 -17.01
C ILE A 93 -11.63 2.36 -18.46
N ILE A 94 -10.69 2.05 -19.37
CA ILE A 94 -10.79 2.44 -20.78
C ILE A 94 -11.99 1.78 -21.47
N HIS A 95 -12.27 0.52 -21.13
CA HIS A 95 -13.45 -0.22 -21.59
C HIS A 95 -14.79 0.43 -21.17
N PHE A 96 -14.78 1.40 -20.24
CA PHE A 96 -15.97 2.20 -19.97
C PHE A 96 -16.42 3.04 -21.18
N TRP A 97 -15.49 3.57 -21.98
CA TRP A 97 -15.83 4.43 -23.12
C TRP A 97 -15.90 3.69 -24.44
N SER A 98 -15.06 2.67 -24.65
CA SER A 98 -15.03 1.94 -25.93
C SER A 98 -14.36 0.58 -25.80
N ASP A 99 -14.97 -0.41 -26.47
CA ASP A 99 -14.39 -1.74 -26.67
C ASP A 99 -13.68 -1.88 -28.03
N ALA A 100 -13.43 -0.76 -28.74
CA ALA A 100 -12.86 -0.78 -30.08
C ALA A 100 -11.39 -1.24 -30.13
N VAL A 101 -10.63 -1.01 -29.06
CA VAL A 101 -9.23 -1.43 -28.97
C VAL A 101 -9.16 -2.73 -28.16
N PRO A 102 -8.56 -3.81 -28.70
CA PRO A 102 -8.36 -5.03 -27.93
C PRO A 102 -7.55 -4.76 -26.67
N ALA A 103 -7.90 -5.42 -25.55
CA ALA A 103 -7.22 -5.27 -24.27
C ALA A 103 -5.69 -5.42 -24.38
N GLY A 104 -5.20 -6.28 -25.28
CA GLY A 104 -3.77 -6.50 -25.49
C GLY A 104 -3.06 -5.29 -26.08
N GLY A 105 -3.75 -4.52 -26.94
CA GLY A 105 -3.24 -3.26 -27.48
C GLY A 105 -3.12 -2.20 -26.39
N ILE A 106 -4.13 -2.08 -25.52
CA ILE A 106 -4.14 -1.13 -24.40
C ILE A 106 -2.98 -1.44 -23.44
N ILE A 107 -2.81 -2.71 -23.04
CA ILE A 107 -1.70 -3.17 -22.19
C ILE A 107 -0.35 -2.78 -22.79
N ALA A 108 -0.12 -3.13 -24.06
CA ALA A 108 1.14 -2.88 -24.73
C ALA A 108 1.47 -1.38 -24.77
N ILE A 109 0.48 -0.54 -25.08
CA ILE A 109 0.63 0.93 -25.09
C ILE A 109 1.03 1.43 -23.70
N ILE A 110 0.34 1.00 -22.64
CA ILE A 110 0.63 1.46 -21.28
C ILE A 110 2.05 1.06 -20.85
N LEU A 111 2.45 -0.20 -21.08
CA LEU A 111 3.79 -0.68 -20.72
C LEU A 111 4.90 0.05 -21.49
N VAL A 112 4.69 0.32 -22.77
CA VAL A 112 5.63 1.12 -23.58
C VAL A 112 5.73 2.54 -23.02
N LEU A 113 4.60 3.18 -22.69
CA LEU A 113 4.59 4.51 -22.11
C LEU A 113 5.32 4.55 -20.75
N TYR A 114 5.11 3.56 -19.88
CA TYR A 114 5.85 3.45 -18.61
C TYR A 114 7.35 3.35 -18.83
N GLY A 115 7.79 2.52 -19.81
CA GLY A 115 9.20 2.41 -20.15
C GLY A 115 9.78 3.72 -20.69
N LEU A 116 9.06 4.41 -21.57
CA LEU A 116 9.47 5.69 -22.14
C LEU A 116 9.62 6.77 -21.05
N ILE A 117 8.64 6.90 -20.17
CA ILE A 117 8.65 7.89 -19.08
C ILE A 117 9.79 7.61 -18.09
N ASN A 118 9.95 6.35 -17.67
CA ASN A 118 10.99 5.98 -16.71
C ASN A 118 12.42 6.12 -17.26
N VAL A 119 12.61 6.03 -18.58
CA VAL A 119 13.94 6.20 -19.21
C VAL A 119 14.23 7.67 -19.56
N MET A 120 13.22 8.45 -19.95
CA MET A 120 13.42 9.80 -20.52
C MET A 120 13.12 10.96 -19.56
N ALA A 121 12.18 10.81 -18.63
CA ALA A 121 11.58 11.94 -17.91
C ALA A 121 11.92 12.02 -16.41
N VAL A 122 12.96 11.32 -15.94
CA VAL A 122 13.32 11.24 -14.50
C VAL A 122 13.51 12.61 -13.84
N GLN A 123 13.92 13.63 -14.59
CA GLN A 123 14.14 14.99 -14.07
C GLN A 123 12.85 15.74 -13.75
N TRP A 124 11.75 15.45 -14.45
CA TRP A 124 10.44 16.11 -14.29
C TRP A 124 9.47 15.29 -13.47
N TYR A 125 9.84 14.05 -13.16
CA TYR A 125 9.00 13.08 -12.48
C TYR A 125 8.48 13.60 -11.13
N GLY A 126 9.35 14.25 -10.33
CA GLY A 126 8.98 14.80 -9.03
C GLY A 126 7.87 15.86 -9.10
N GLU A 127 7.96 16.81 -10.03
CA GLU A 127 6.92 17.83 -10.23
C GLU A 127 5.62 17.21 -10.76
N THR A 128 5.71 16.32 -11.75
CA THR A 128 4.51 15.67 -12.31
C THR A 128 3.77 14.82 -11.27
N GLU A 129 4.49 14.15 -10.37
CA GLU A 129 3.90 13.32 -9.34
C GLU A 129 3.25 14.16 -8.24
N PHE A 130 3.81 15.35 -7.93
CA PHE A 130 3.18 16.30 -7.03
C PHE A 130 1.80 16.75 -7.55
N TRP A 131 1.72 17.14 -8.83
CA TRP A 131 0.45 17.53 -9.45
C TRP A 131 -0.54 16.35 -9.56
N ALA A 132 -0.05 15.15 -9.89
CA ALA A 132 -0.88 13.95 -9.91
C ALA A 132 -1.42 13.58 -8.52
N ALA A 133 -0.61 13.75 -7.46
CA ALA A 133 -1.03 13.54 -6.08
C ALA A 133 -2.11 14.55 -5.64
N LEU A 134 -1.98 15.82 -6.05
CA LEU A 134 -3.01 16.84 -5.80
C LEU A 134 -4.31 16.49 -6.52
N GLY A 135 -4.25 16.04 -7.77
CA GLY A 135 -5.42 15.58 -8.51
C GLY A 135 -6.13 14.41 -7.83
N LYS A 136 -5.37 13.41 -7.36
CA LYS A 136 -5.90 12.29 -6.56
C LYS A 136 -6.61 12.77 -5.30
N PHE A 137 -6.03 13.74 -4.58
CA PHE A 137 -6.65 14.31 -3.39
C PHE A 137 -7.98 15.02 -3.70
N LEU A 138 -8.02 15.85 -4.74
CA LEU A 138 -9.24 16.54 -5.17
C LEU A 138 -10.34 15.56 -5.59
N LEU A 139 -9.99 14.45 -6.25
CA LEU A 139 -10.92 13.40 -6.61
C LEU A 139 -11.60 12.78 -5.38
N ILE A 140 -10.84 12.45 -4.33
CA ILE A 140 -11.40 11.89 -3.08
C ILE A 140 -12.39 12.87 -2.44
N VAL A 141 -11.96 14.13 -2.28
CA VAL A 141 -12.80 15.16 -1.66
C VAL A 141 -14.08 15.37 -2.48
N GLY A 142 -13.96 15.41 -3.81
CA GLY A 142 -15.10 15.50 -4.72
C GLY A 142 -16.07 14.34 -4.58
N LEU A 143 -15.58 13.10 -4.45
CA LEU A 143 -16.42 11.91 -4.27
C LEU A 143 -17.11 11.87 -2.90
N ILE A 144 -16.48 12.37 -1.85
CA ILE A 144 -17.11 12.49 -0.53
C ILE A 144 -18.25 13.51 -0.57
N ILE A 145 -18.00 14.69 -1.14
CA ILE A 145 -19.02 15.74 -1.32
C ILE A 145 -20.18 15.21 -2.18
N PHE A 146 -19.86 14.54 -3.29
CA PHE A 146 -20.84 13.90 -4.15
C PHE A 146 -21.73 12.94 -3.36
N THR A 147 -21.12 12.05 -2.58
CA THR A 147 -21.87 11.03 -1.82
C THR A 147 -22.80 11.70 -0.80
N PHE A 148 -22.31 12.72 -0.09
CA PHE A 148 -23.11 13.50 0.86
C PHE A 148 -24.31 14.19 0.21
N ILE A 149 -24.11 14.89 -0.92
CA ILE A 149 -25.17 15.59 -1.65
C ILE A 149 -26.24 14.60 -2.15
N VAL A 150 -25.80 13.49 -2.73
CA VAL A 150 -26.69 12.48 -3.29
C VAL A 150 -27.49 11.76 -2.20
N MET A 151 -26.89 11.46 -1.05
CA MET A 151 -27.57 10.88 0.12
C MET A 151 -28.69 11.79 0.64
N LEU A 152 -28.49 13.11 0.59
CA LEU A 152 -29.47 14.12 0.99
C LEU A 152 -30.57 14.36 -0.07
N GLY A 153 -30.56 13.60 -1.17
CA GLY A 153 -31.56 13.69 -2.25
C GLY A 153 -31.20 14.69 -3.34
N GLY A 154 -29.97 15.18 -3.38
CA GLY A 154 -29.43 16.00 -4.48
C GLY A 154 -29.12 15.19 -5.73
N ASN A 155 -29.95 14.21 -6.07
CA ASN A 155 -29.84 13.38 -7.27
C ASN A 155 -31.02 13.64 -8.23
N PRO A 156 -30.86 13.39 -9.54
CA PRO A 156 -31.93 13.60 -10.53
C PRO A 156 -33.23 12.83 -10.25
N LEU A 157 -33.19 11.79 -9.41
CA LEU A 157 -34.35 11.01 -9.01
C LEU A 157 -35.09 11.61 -7.80
N GLY A 158 -34.51 12.63 -7.14
CA GLY A 158 -35.04 13.25 -5.93
C GLY A 158 -35.12 12.30 -4.72
N ASP A 159 -34.52 11.11 -4.79
CA ASP A 159 -34.65 10.09 -3.74
C ASP A 159 -33.64 10.31 -2.62
N ARG A 160 -34.14 10.42 -1.40
CA ARG A 160 -33.32 10.47 -0.19
C ARG A 160 -33.15 9.06 0.36
N PHE A 161 -32.11 8.38 -0.09
CA PHE A 161 -31.85 7.03 0.42
C PHE A 161 -31.14 7.04 1.78
N GLY A 162 -30.29 8.00 2.12
CA GLY A 162 -29.64 8.08 3.45
C GLY A 162 -29.10 6.72 3.94
N PHE A 163 -29.49 6.29 5.13
CA PHE A 163 -29.17 4.98 5.71
C PHE A 163 -30.17 3.86 5.34
N ARG A 164 -31.04 4.04 4.33
CA ARG A 164 -32.06 3.05 3.93
C ARG A 164 -31.47 1.66 3.69
N TYR A 165 -30.27 1.61 3.09
CA TYR A 165 -29.59 0.35 2.79
C TYR A 165 -28.93 -0.34 3.98
N TRP A 166 -28.85 0.33 5.13
CA TRP A 166 -28.50 -0.32 6.40
C TRP A 166 -29.67 -1.13 6.97
N ASN A 167 -30.91 -0.80 6.57
CA ASN A 167 -32.13 -1.49 6.99
C ASN A 167 -32.59 -2.54 5.97
N ASP A 168 -32.50 -2.25 4.67
CA ASP A 168 -32.93 -3.16 3.59
C ASP A 168 -31.97 -3.06 2.39
N PRO A 169 -31.20 -4.11 2.03
CA PRO A 169 -31.33 -5.53 2.39
C PRO A 169 -30.80 -5.92 3.78
N GLY A 170 -30.16 -4.99 4.51
CA GLY A 170 -29.70 -5.18 5.89
C GLY A 170 -28.23 -4.83 6.09
N ALA A 171 -27.86 -4.52 7.34
CA ALA A 171 -26.53 -3.99 7.67
C ALA A 171 -25.39 -5.02 7.50
N PHE A 172 -25.70 -6.31 7.64
CA PHE A 172 -24.75 -7.43 7.51
C PHE A 172 -25.21 -8.34 6.38
N ALA A 173 -24.41 -8.43 5.31
CA ALA A 173 -24.66 -9.37 4.23
C ALA A 173 -24.15 -10.77 4.61
N GLU A 174 -24.85 -11.80 4.15
CA GLU A 174 -24.47 -13.19 4.31
C GLU A 174 -23.65 -13.64 3.10
N LEU A 175 -22.44 -14.17 3.34
CA LEU A 175 -21.52 -14.63 2.30
C LEU A 175 -21.24 -16.13 2.45
N TYR A 176 -21.33 -16.88 1.34
CA TYR A 176 -21.10 -18.34 1.22
C TYR A 176 -22.09 -19.26 1.94
N TYR A 177 -22.47 -18.92 3.17
CA TYR A 177 -23.44 -19.66 3.97
C TYR A 177 -24.54 -18.71 4.48
N SER A 178 -25.68 -19.26 4.86
CA SER A 178 -26.74 -18.49 5.53
C SER A 178 -26.49 -18.36 7.04
N GLY A 179 -27.02 -17.31 7.64
CA GLY A 179 -27.01 -17.08 9.09
C GLY A 179 -25.71 -16.46 9.63
N SER A 180 -25.40 -16.72 10.90
CA SER A 180 -24.28 -16.06 11.62
C SER A 180 -22.91 -16.33 10.99
N LEU A 181 -22.69 -17.55 10.48
CA LEU A 181 -21.46 -17.92 9.78
C LEU A 181 -21.29 -17.08 8.50
N GLY A 182 -22.37 -16.93 7.72
CA GLY A 182 -22.36 -16.11 6.51
C GLY A 182 -22.00 -14.65 6.78
N ARG A 183 -22.56 -14.07 7.83
CA ARG A 183 -22.27 -12.69 8.25
C ARG A 183 -20.83 -12.52 8.70
N PHE A 184 -20.29 -13.50 9.42
CA PHE A 184 -18.88 -13.49 9.84
C PHE A 184 -17.93 -13.58 8.65
N LEU A 185 -18.21 -14.45 7.67
CA LEU A 185 -17.39 -14.56 6.46
C LEU A 185 -17.48 -13.29 5.59
N GLY A 186 -18.66 -12.68 5.51
CA GLY A 186 -18.84 -11.36 4.90
C GLY A 186 -17.97 -10.28 5.58
N PHE A 187 -17.97 -10.24 6.92
CA PHE A 187 -17.08 -9.38 7.70
C PHE A 187 -15.59 -9.69 7.45
N LEU A 188 -15.23 -10.96 7.41
CA LEU A 188 -13.85 -11.38 7.18
C LEU A 188 -13.37 -10.95 5.79
N GLN A 189 -14.22 -11.05 4.77
CA GLN A 189 -13.92 -10.57 3.43
C GLN A 189 -13.74 -9.05 3.39
N CYS A 190 -14.57 -8.30 4.13
CA CYS A 190 -14.36 -6.86 4.30
C CYS A 190 -13.03 -6.54 5.00
N LEU A 191 -12.61 -7.35 5.97
CA LEU A 191 -11.34 -7.16 6.68
C LEU A 191 -10.12 -7.42 5.80
N ILE A 192 -10.19 -8.42 4.92
CA ILE A 192 -9.16 -8.67 3.89
C ILE A 192 -9.14 -7.52 2.89
N GLN A 193 -10.30 -7.02 2.46
CA GLN A 193 -10.36 -5.85 1.59
C GLN A 193 -9.75 -4.61 2.26
N ALA A 194 -10.03 -4.39 3.55
CA ALA A 194 -9.43 -3.31 4.32
C ALA A 194 -7.90 -3.44 4.42
N SER A 195 -7.40 -4.67 4.54
CA SER A 195 -5.96 -4.93 4.63
C SER A 195 -5.17 -4.62 3.36
N PHE A 196 -5.80 -4.78 2.21
CA PHE A 196 -5.28 -4.29 0.93
C PHE A 196 -5.36 -2.76 0.83
N THR A 197 -6.53 -2.20 1.16
CA THR A 197 -6.87 -0.81 0.84
C THR A 197 -6.17 0.21 1.76
N ILE A 198 -5.92 -0.16 3.03
CA ILE A 198 -5.22 0.70 3.99
C ILE A 198 -3.74 0.28 4.06
N ALA A 199 -2.92 1.07 3.38
CA ALA A 199 -1.47 1.09 3.47
C ALA A 199 -0.98 2.52 3.82
N GLY A 200 0.27 2.70 4.25
CA GLY A 200 0.70 4.02 4.74
C GLY A 200 2.09 4.09 5.35
N PRO A 201 2.40 3.25 6.36
CA PRO A 201 3.59 3.40 7.17
C PRO A 201 4.89 3.26 6.37
N ASP A 202 4.91 2.36 5.40
CA ASP A 202 6.00 2.09 4.46
C ASP A 202 6.41 3.34 3.67
N TYR A 203 5.48 3.97 2.97
CA TYR A 203 5.80 5.09 2.07
C TYR A 203 6.12 6.36 2.82
N VAL A 204 5.40 6.65 3.92
CA VAL A 204 5.76 7.77 4.80
C VAL A 204 7.18 7.58 5.32
N ALA A 205 7.55 6.36 5.69
CA ALA A 205 8.91 6.07 6.11
C ALA A 205 9.94 6.24 4.98
N MET A 206 9.61 5.89 3.73
CA MET A 206 10.53 6.11 2.60
C MET A 206 10.86 7.58 2.38
N ALA A 207 9.89 8.49 2.57
CA ALA A 207 10.11 9.93 2.47
C ALA A 207 11.01 10.49 3.58
N ALA A 208 11.20 9.76 4.69
CA ALA A 208 12.00 10.24 5.82
C ALA A 208 13.48 10.44 5.50
N GLY A 209 14.02 9.69 4.52
CA GLY A 209 15.42 9.83 4.10
C GLY A 209 15.67 11.09 3.27
N GLU A 210 14.63 11.74 2.76
CA GLU A 210 14.70 12.92 1.89
C GLU A 210 14.02 14.15 2.52
N ALA A 211 13.37 13.99 3.68
CA ALA A 211 12.65 15.06 4.36
C ALA A 211 13.60 16.02 5.07
N GLU A 212 13.29 17.31 5.00
CA GLU A 212 13.97 18.33 5.81
C GLU A 212 13.55 18.22 7.28
N ASN A 213 14.53 18.17 8.19
CA ASN A 213 14.32 17.99 9.63
C ASN A 213 13.35 16.82 9.98
N PRO A 214 13.70 15.58 9.60
CA PRO A 214 12.80 14.44 9.67
C PRO A 214 12.36 14.14 11.12
N ARG A 215 13.18 14.43 12.13
CA ARG A 215 12.83 14.18 13.55
C ARG A 215 11.60 14.96 14.02
N LYS A 216 11.37 16.16 13.48
CA LYS A 216 10.19 16.99 13.81
C LYS A 216 9.03 16.77 12.85
N VAL A 217 9.32 16.59 11.56
CA VAL A 217 8.29 16.50 10.50
C VAL A 217 7.67 15.11 10.43
N MET A 218 8.45 14.04 10.61
CA MET A 218 7.95 12.67 10.44
C MET A 218 6.83 12.28 11.40
N PRO A 219 6.89 12.58 12.72
CA PRO A 219 5.78 12.24 13.63
C PRO A 219 4.44 12.86 13.20
N ARG A 220 4.48 14.11 12.73
CA ARG A 220 3.32 14.83 12.21
C ARG A 220 2.82 14.20 10.92
N ALA A 221 3.72 13.87 10.00
CA ALA A 221 3.38 13.22 8.74
C ALA A 221 2.70 11.85 8.96
N PHE A 222 3.23 11.01 9.85
CA PHE A 222 2.64 9.73 10.21
C PHE A 222 1.24 9.88 10.81
N ASN A 223 1.06 10.79 11.77
CA ASN A 223 -0.25 11.06 12.37
C ASN A 223 -1.24 11.61 11.34
N ALA A 224 -0.83 12.59 10.53
CA ALA A 224 -1.69 13.20 9.52
C ALA A 224 -2.14 12.18 8.46
N VAL A 225 -1.27 11.28 8.01
CA VAL A 225 -1.65 10.20 7.09
C VAL A 225 -2.64 9.25 7.75
N PHE A 226 -2.38 8.83 8.99
CA PHE A 226 -3.29 7.95 9.73
C PHE A 226 -4.69 8.56 9.92
N TYR A 227 -4.78 9.80 10.42
CA TYR A 227 -6.06 10.47 10.64
C TYR A 227 -6.81 10.72 9.34
N ARG A 228 -6.10 11.11 8.26
CA ARG A 228 -6.72 11.30 6.95
C ARG A 228 -7.27 9.99 6.40
N LEU A 229 -6.49 8.92 6.37
CA LEU A 229 -6.94 7.62 5.88
C LEU A 229 -8.10 7.09 6.71
N THR A 230 -7.98 7.11 8.05
CA THR A 230 -9.04 6.66 8.95
C THR A 230 -10.32 7.47 8.74
N ALA A 231 -10.25 8.80 8.67
CA ALA A 231 -11.42 9.63 8.41
C ALA A 231 -12.05 9.31 7.05
N PHE A 232 -11.25 9.16 5.98
CA PHE A 232 -11.78 8.85 4.65
C PHE A 232 -12.46 7.49 4.57
N PHE A 233 -11.88 6.47 5.19
CA PHE A 233 -12.42 5.11 5.14
C PHE A 233 -13.61 4.90 6.07
N VAL A 234 -13.58 5.47 7.27
CA VAL A 234 -14.67 5.39 8.25
C VAL A 234 -15.86 6.21 7.77
N LEU A 235 -15.63 7.40 7.20
CA LEU A 235 -16.72 8.21 6.62
C LEU A 235 -17.21 7.63 5.29
N GLY A 236 -16.31 7.13 4.43
CA GLY A 236 -16.69 6.50 3.16
C GLY A 236 -17.54 5.25 3.36
N SER A 237 -17.19 4.39 4.33
CA SER A 237 -17.96 3.18 4.65
C SER A 237 -19.32 3.46 5.32
N LEU A 238 -19.49 4.60 5.98
CA LEU A 238 -20.80 5.04 6.50
C LEU A 238 -21.77 5.47 5.38
N CYS A 239 -21.22 6.00 4.28
CA CYS A 239 -22.00 6.66 3.24
C CYS A 239 -22.37 5.75 2.04
N ASP A 240 -21.73 4.60 1.89
CA ASP A 240 -21.92 3.74 0.71
C ASP A 240 -23.01 2.69 0.94
N GLY A 241 -24.08 2.76 0.14
CA GLY A 241 -25.33 2.05 0.41
C GLY A 241 -25.74 1.03 -0.65
N GLN A 242 -25.19 1.05 -1.87
CA GLN A 242 -25.54 0.02 -2.85
C GLN A 242 -24.39 -0.48 -3.72
N PRO A 243 -24.31 -1.80 -3.91
CA PRO A 243 -23.20 -2.38 -4.63
C PRO A 243 -23.28 -2.30 -6.16
N GLY A 244 -22.11 -2.17 -6.79
CA GLY A 244 -21.86 -2.38 -8.22
C GLY A 244 -20.62 -3.25 -8.45
N ALA A 245 -20.72 -4.30 -9.27
CA ALA A 245 -19.74 -5.39 -9.33
C ALA A 245 -18.69 -5.29 -10.46
N ALA A 246 -18.77 -4.29 -11.35
CA ALA A 246 -17.97 -4.31 -12.60
C ALA A 246 -17.33 -2.96 -13.02
N ALA A 247 -17.62 -1.87 -12.33
CA ALA A 247 -16.99 -0.55 -12.52
C ALA A 247 -16.85 0.14 -11.16
N SER A 248 -16.05 1.22 -11.07
CA SER A 248 -15.92 2.02 -9.84
C SER A 248 -17.31 2.23 -9.21
N PRO A 249 -17.56 1.86 -7.94
CA PRO A 249 -18.89 1.90 -7.33
C PRO A 249 -19.53 3.27 -7.44
N TYR A 250 -18.71 4.32 -7.38
CA TYR A 250 -19.11 5.70 -7.60
C TYR A 250 -19.68 5.94 -9.00
N VAL A 251 -19.02 5.40 -10.04
CA VAL A 251 -19.47 5.52 -11.44
C VAL A 251 -20.75 4.74 -11.65
N VAL A 252 -20.85 3.53 -11.09
CA VAL A 252 -22.08 2.73 -11.14
C VAL A 252 -23.22 3.47 -10.45
N ALA A 253 -22.97 4.06 -9.28
CA ALA A 253 -23.95 4.87 -8.57
C ALA A 253 -24.39 6.09 -9.38
N MET A 254 -23.45 6.84 -9.98
CA MET A 254 -23.77 8.00 -10.83
C MET A 254 -24.62 7.62 -12.05
N ASN A 255 -24.31 6.49 -12.70
CA ASN A 255 -25.09 5.97 -13.81
C ASN A 255 -26.50 5.55 -13.38
N ARG A 256 -26.64 4.87 -12.24
CA ARG A 256 -27.95 4.48 -11.67
C ARG A 256 -28.81 5.70 -11.32
N LEU A 257 -28.18 6.75 -10.80
CA LEU A 257 -28.82 8.02 -10.48
C LEU A 257 -29.09 8.89 -11.72
N LYS A 258 -28.77 8.39 -12.92
CA LYS A 258 -28.95 9.07 -14.21
C LYS A 258 -28.19 10.41 -14.30
N ILE A 259 -27.01 10.49 -13.69
CA ILE A 259 -26.14 11.68 -13.76
C ILE A 259 -25.29 11.57 -15.02
N GLY A 260 -25.52 12.44 -16.00
CA GLY A 260 -24.92 12.29 -17.34
C GLY A 260 -23.41 12.53 -17.43
N VAL A 261 -22.91 13.66 -16.93
CA VAL A 261 -21.52 14.09 -17.22
C VAL A 261 -20.50 13.60 -16.17
N LEU A 262 -20.92 13.51 -14.91
CA LEU A 262 -20.03 13.19 -13.79
C LEU A 262 -19.30 11.82 -13.90
N PRO A 263 -19.95 10.73 -14.39
CA PRO A 263 -19.27 9.44 -14.60
C PRO A 263 -18.03 9.55 -15.49
N HIS A 264 -18.10 10.34 -16.57
CA HIS A 264 -17.00 10.51 -17.51
C HIS A 264 -15.83 11.28 -16.89
N ILE A 265 -16.11 12.34 -16.11
CA ILE A 265 -15.08 13.13 -15.41
C ILE A 265 -14.37 12.23 -14.38
N VAL A 266 -15.13 11.49 -13.58
CA VAL A 266 -14.57 10.62 -12.55
C VAL A 266 -13.73 9.51 -13.16
N ASN A 267 -14.22 8.82 -14.19
CA ASN A 267 -13.41 7.80 -14.87
C ASN A 267 -12.14 8.37 -15.49
N ALA A 268 -12.17 9.57 -16.09
CA ALA A 268 -10.97 10.20 -16.64
C ALA A 268 -9.94 10.53 -15.54
N MET A 269 -10.39 11.03 -14.39
CA MET A 269 -9.53 11.29 -13.24
C MET A 269 -8.97 10.00 -12.63
N VAL A 270 -9.79 8.95 -12.50
CA VAL A 270 -9.34 7.63 -12.00
C VAL A 270 -8.33 6.99 -12.97
N LEU A 271 -8.56 7.07 -14.29
CA LEU A 271 -7.60 6.58 -15.29
C LEU A 271 -6.26 7.29 -15.18
N THR A 272 -6.28 8.62 -15.05
CA THR A 272 -5.06 9.43 -14.88
C THR A 272 -4.34 9.07 -13.57
N ALA A 273 -5.11 8.84 -12.49
CA ALA A 273 -4.57 8.42 -11.20
C ALA A 273 -3.92 7.03 -11.25
N ALA A 274 -4.59 6.06 -11.90
CA ALA A 274 -4.10 4.70 -12.11
C ALA A 274 -2.83 4.68 -12.96
N PHE A 275 -2.83 5.43 -14.06
CA PHE A 275 -1.67 5.54 -14.94
C PHE A 275 -0.46 6.15 -14.21
N SER A 276 -0.66 7.24 -13.47
CA SER A 276 0.39 7.85 -12.63
C SER A 276 0.89 6.87 -11.57
N ALA A 277 -0.02 6.19 -10.83
CA ALA A 277 0.37 5.24 -9.80
C ALA A 277 1.22 4.09 -10.36
N GLY A 278 0.81 3.49 -11.49
CA GLY A 278 1.58 2.41 -12.13
C GLY A 278 2.96 2.86 -12.59
N ASN A 279 3.07 4.08 -13.16
CA ASN A 279 4.37 4.66 -13.51
C ASN A 279 5.26 4.85 -12.27
N SER A 280 4.67 5.26 -11.15
CA SER A 280 5.37 5.42 -9.88
C SER A 280 5.84 4.09 -9.28
N TYR A 281 5.03 3.04 -9.40
CA TYR A 281 5.46 1.70 -8.99
C TYR A 281 6.60 1.16 -9.86
N VAL A 282 6.63 1.44 -11.16
CA VAL A 282 7.78 1.09 -12.01
C VAL A 282 9.05 1.80 -11.55
N TYR A 283 8.93 3.10 -11.24
CA TYR A 283 10.05 3.88 -10.72
C TYR A 283 10.56 3.32 -9.38
N CYS A 284 9.68 3.15 -8.39
CA CYS A 284 10.04 2.66 -7.07
C CYS A 284 10.61 1.22 -7.14
N ALA A 285 9.94 0.29 -7.81
CA ALA A 285 10.39 -1.11 -7.93
C ALA A 285 11.77 -1.21 -8.57
N SER A 286 12.04 -0.42 -9.61
CA SER A 286 13.34 -0.42 -10.29
C SER A 286 14.47 0.10 -9.38
N ARG A 287 14.18 1.11 -8.55
CA ARG A 287 15.10 1.69 -7.57
C ARG A 287 15.30 0.78 -6.36
N SER A 288 14.25 0.11 -5.88
CA SER A 288 14.33 -0.92 -4.85
C SER A 288 15.24 -2.06 -5.28
N LEU A 289 15.09 -2.57 -6.51
CA LEU A 289 15.96 -3.61 -7.07
C LEU A 289 17.41 -3.14 -7.24
N TYR A 290 17.60 -1.89 -7.69
CA TYR A 290 18.92 -1.28 -7.78
C TYR A 290 19.61 -1.16 -6.41
N GLY A 291 18.87 -0.75 -5.37
CA GLY A 291 19.36 -0.69 -3.99
C GLY A 291 19.80 -2.04 -3.45
N LEU A 292 19.01 -3.09 -3.68
CA LEU A 292 19.39 -4.47 -3.35
C LEU A 292 20.66 -4.91 -4.08
N ALA A 293 20.79 -4.54 -5.35
CA ALA A 293 21.99 -4.84 -6.11
C ALA A 293 23.23 -4.17 -5.50
N LEU A 294 23.16 -2.87 -5.18
CA LEU A 294 24.26 -2.12 -4.54
C LEU A 294 24.73 -2.77 -3.23
N GLU A 295 23.79 -3.24 -2.40
CA GLU A 295 24.09 -3.94 -1.14
C GLU A 295 24.62 -5.38 -1.35
N GLY A 296 24.79 -5.84 -2.59
CA GLY A 296 25.25 -7.20 -2.90
C GLY A 296 24.20 -8.27 -2.60
N LYS A 297 22.92 -7.88 -2.54
CA LYS A 297 21.74 -8.72 -2.29
C LYS A 297 20.98 -9.05 -3.58
N ALA A 298 21.38 -8.51 -4.72
CA ALA A 298 20.89 -8.88 -6.05
C ALA A 298 22.06 -8.97 -7.06
N PRO A 299 21.86 -9.65 -8.21
CA PRO A 299 22.90 -9.82 -9.23
C PRO A 299 23.58 -8.51 -9.65
N ALA A 300 24.89 -8.54 -9.87
CA ALA A 300 25.68 -7.35 -10.20
C ALA A 300 25.27 -6.66 -11.51
N LEU A 301 24.58 -7.36 -12.42
CA LEU A 301 24.00 -6.81 -13.65
C LEU A 301 23.09 -5.60 -13.36
N PHE A 302 22.34 -5.65 -12.26
CA PHE A 302 21.39 -4.61 -11.88
C PHE A 302 22.07 -3.33 -11.37
N LYS A 303 23.37 -3.34 -11.07
CA LYS A 303 24.13 -2.14 -10.67
C LYS A 303 24.41 -1.17 -11.83
N LYS A 304 24.17 -1.58 -13.08
CA LYS A 304 24.55 -0.80 -14.26
C LYS A 304 23.52 0.31 -14.54
N CYS A 305 23.97 1.56 -14.40
CA CYS A 305 23.19 2.76 -14.70
C CYS A 305 23.59 3.39 -16.04
N THR A 306 22.67 4.15 -16.64
CA THR A 306 22.96 5.04 -17.77
C THR A 306 23.71 6.29 -17.31
N LYS A 307 24.24 7.08 -18.26
CA LYS A 307 24.90 8.37 -17.99
C LYS A 307 24.04 9.37 -17.20
N LYS A 308 22.71 9.22 -17.25
CA LYS A 308 21.73 10.04 -16.51
C LYS A 308 21.32 9.43 -15.16
N GLY A 309 21.98 8.36 -14.69
CA GLY A 309 21.71 7.74 -13.39
C GLY A 309 20.47 6.82 -13.35
N VAL A 310 19.99 6.36 -14.52
CA VAL A 310 18.80 5.49 -14.63
C VAL A 310 19.21 4.01 -14.73
N PRO A 311 18.72 3.12 -13.84
CA PRO A 311 19.06 1.69 -13.85
C PRO A 311 18.22 0.93 -14.87
N VAL A 312 18.58 1.00 -16.16
CA VAL A 312 17.76 0.47 -17.27
C VAL A 312 17.48 -1.03 -17.15
N TYR A 313 18.44 -1.84 -16.69
CA TYR A 313 18.21 -3.29 -16.51
C TYR A 313 17.16 -3.58 -15.43
N CYS A 314 17.09 -2.76 -14.37
CA CYS A 314 16.05 -2.88 -13.36
C CYS A 314 14.69 -2.49 -13.93
N VAL A 315 14.62 -1.41 -14.72
CA VAL A 315 13.38 -0.99 -15.39
C VAL A 315 12.86 -2.08 -16.33
N ILE A 316 13.73 -2.67 -17.14
CA ILE A 316 13.37 -3.79 -18.03
C ILE A 316 12.83 -4.98 -17.22
N ALA A 317 13.50 -5.36 -16.13
CA ALA A 317 13.04 -6.45 -15.28
C ALA A 317 11.64 -6.21 -14.70
N VAL A 318 11.34 -4.98 -14.26
CA VAL A 318 10.00 -4.60 -13.77
C VAL A 318 8.97 -4.60 -14.89
N LEU A 319 9.30 -4.08 -16.08
CA LEU A 319 8.39 -4.11 -17.23
C LEU A 319 8.10 -5.54 -17.70
N LEU A 320 9.06 -6.45 -17.61
CA LEU A 320 8.84 -7.88 -17.88
C LEU A 320 7.84 -8.49 -16.90
N ILE A 321 7.87 -8.12 -15.62
CA ILE A 321 6.85 -8.50 -14.65
C ILE A 321 5.50 -7.84 -15.01
N GLY A 322 5.52 -6.61 -15.50
CA GLY A 322 4.34 -5.93 -16.04
C GLY A 322 3.65 -6.68 -17.18
N LEU A 323 4.36 -7.52 -17.94
CA LEU A 323 3.75 -8.40 -18.96
C LEU A 323 2.77 -9.42 -18.37
N LEU A 324 2.80 -9.69 -17.07
CA LEU A 324 1.78 -10.51 -16.42
C LEU A 324 0.37 -9.90 -16.53
N SER A 325 0.25 -8.60 -16.83
CA SER A 325 -1.05 -7.98 -17.16
C SER A 325 -1.73 -8.63 -18.39
N PHE A 326 -0.98 -9.25 -19.31
CA PHE A 326 -1.53 -9.99 -20.45
C PHE A 326 -2.36 -11.22 -20.05
N LEU A 327 -2.29 -11.67 -18.79
CA LEU A 327 -3.15 -12.75 -18.27
C LEU A 327 -4.65 -12.41 -18.37
N GLN A 328 -5.02 -11.13 -18.47
CA GLN A 328 -6.40 -10.68 -18.71
C GLN A 328 -6.91 -10.97 -20.13
N LEU A 329 -6.06 -11.41 -21.06
CA LEU A 329 -6.49 -11.83 -22.40
C LEU A 329 -7.09 -13.23 -22.39
N SER A 330 -6.57 -14.11 -21.54
CA SER A 330 -7.03 -15.49 -21.42
C SER A 330 -8.07 -15.69 -20.32
N ASN A 331 -8.23 -14.72 -19.42
CA ASN A 331 -9.11 -14.78 -18.26
C ASN A 331 -9.92 -13.50 -18.14
N ASN A 332 -11.00 -13.53 -17.35
CA ASN A 332 -11.75 -12.31 -17.04
C ASN A 332 -10.85 -11.30 -16.29
N THR A 333 -10.81 -10.05 -16.75
CA THR A 333 -10.11 -8.91 -16.13
C THR A 333 -10.31 -8.83 -14.62
N ALA A 334 -11.54 -9.08 -14.17
CA ALA A 334 -11.90 -9.09 -12.76
C ALA A 334 -11.14 -10.12 -11.92
N VAL A 335 -10.92 -11.32 -12.48
CA VAL A 335 -10.25 -12.45 -11.81
C VAL A 335 -8.75 -12.20 -11.73
N VAL A 336 -8.17 -11.71 -12.83
CA VAL A 336 -6.73 -11.38 -12.87
C VAL A 336 -6.40 -10.24 -11.91
N LEU A 337 -7.30 -9.26 -11.79
CA LEU A 337 -7.17 -8.18 -10.81
C LEU A 337 -7.18 -8.75 -9.38
N ASP A 338 -8.06 -9.70 -9.06
CA ASP A 338 -8.07 -10.37 -7.75
C ASP A 338 -6.79 -11.13 -7.46
N TRP A 339 -6.22 -11.83 -8.43
CA TRP A 339 -4.94 -12.52 -8.27
C TRP A 339 -3.83 -11.56 -7.84
N PHE A 340 -3.70 -10.40 -8.50
CA PHE A 340 -2.71 -9.40 -8.10
C PHE A 340 -3.03 -8.78 -6.75
N VAL A 341 -4.31 -8.52 -6.44
CA VAL A 341 -4.73 -8.00 -5.13
C VAL A 341 -4.32 -8.97 -4.03
N SER A 342 -4.58 -10.27 -4.16
CA SER A 342 -4.19 -11.28 -3.18
C SER A 342 -2.68 -11.34 -2.96
N LEU A 343 -1.89 -11.33 -4.04
CA LEU A 343 -0.42 -11.37 -3.96
C LEU A 343 0.16 -10.11 -3.32
N VAL A 344 -0.34 -8.93 -3.72
CA VAL A 344 0.08 -7.64 -3.16
C VAL A 344 -0.31 -7.55 -1.68
N THR A 345 -1.51 -8.00 -1.31
CA THR A 345 -2.00 -8.01 0.08
C THR A 345 -1.14 -8.90 0.95
N ALA A 346 -0.82 -10.12 0.51
CA ALA A 346 0.06 -11.03 1.24
C ALA A 346 1.44 -10.40 1.45
N SER A 347 2.03 -9.81 0.41
CA SER A 347 3.34 -9.14 0.50
C SER A 347 3.31 -7.94 1.46
N GLN A 348 2.24 -7.14 1.41
CA GLN A 348 2.03 -5.98 2.27
C GLN A 348 1.93 -6.37 3.74
N LEU A 349 1.16 -7.40 4.06
CA LEU A 349 1.01 -7.92 5.42
C LEU A 349 2.34 -8.44 5.98
N ILE A 350 3.12 -9.14 5.16
CA ILE A 350 4.48 -9.57 5.52
C ILE A 350 5.38 -8.37 5.79
N ASN A 351 5.31 -7.30 4.99
CA ASN A 351 6.09 -6.08 5.23
C ASN A 351 5.73 -5.43 6.58
N PHE A 352 4.45 -5.35 6.92
CA PHE A 352 4.02 -4.81 8.23
C PHE A 352 4.47 -5.70 9.39
N SER A 353 4.39 -7.03 9.24
CA SER A 353 4.97 -7.96 10.20
C SER A 353 6.49 -7.75 10.36
N CYS A 354 7.22 -7.51 9.26
CA CYS A 354 8.64 -7.20 9.30
C CYS A 354 8.94 -5.90 10.04
N MET A 355 8.14 -4.84 9.84
CA MET A 355 8.28 -3.58 10.57
C MET A 355 8.09 -3.74 12.07
N CYS A 356 7.03 -4.45 12.49
CA CYS A 356 6.80 -4.73 13.91
C CYS A 356 7.92 -5.58 14.51
N THR A 357 8.42 -6.57 13.77
CA THR A 357 9.55 -7.41 14.21
C THR A 357 10.84 -6.59 14.35
N ALA A 358 11.11 -5.68 13.41
CA ALA A 358 12.24 -4.76 13.48
C ALA A 358 12.15 -3.83 14.71
N TYR A 359 10.95 -3.32 15.02
CA TYR A 359 10.72 -2.52 16.23
C TYR A 359 10.97 -3.31 17.51
N LEU A 360 10.51 -4.57 17.57
CA LEU A 360 10.77 -5.42 18.73
C LEU A 360 12.28 -5.68 18.91
N GLY A 361 13.03 -5.83 17.81
CA GLY A 361 14.50 -5.87 17.83
C GLY A 361 15.12 -4.59 18.39
N PHE A 362 14.68 -3.43 17.87
CA PHE A 362 15.12 -2.11 18.32
C PHE A 362 14.83 -1.87 19.81
N TYR A 363 13.61 -2.16 20.27
CA TYR A 363 13.20 -2.01 21.67
C TYR A 363 14.05 -2.88 22.61
N ARG A 364 14.35 -4.13 22.21
CA ARG A 364 15.23 -5.02 22.97
C ARG A 364 16.66 -4.51 23.03
N ALA A 365 17.17 -3.94 21.93
CA ALA A 365 18.50 -3.34 21.88
C ALA A 365 18.61 -2.11 22.80
N LEU A 366 17.64 -1.20 22.76
CA LEU A 366 17.59 -0.04 23.67
C LEU A 366 17.64 -0.48 25.13
N LYS A 367 16.84 -1.49 25.50
CA LYS A 367 16.80 -2.02 26.87
C LYS A 367 18.12 -2.67 27.28
N ALA A 368 18.75 -3.42 26.39
CA ALA A 368 20.03 -4.08 26.67
C ALA A 368 21.20 -3.08 26.79
N GLN A 369 21.16 -1.99 26.02
CA GLN A 369 22.19 -0.94 26.02
C GLN A 369 21.91 0.19 27.02
N GLY A 370 20.85 0.09 27.84
CA GLY A 370 20.52 1.07 28.87
C GLY A 370 20.01 2.42 28.36
N ILE A 371 19.56 2.50 27.10
CA ILE A 371 19.06 3.74 26.50
C ILE A 371 17.57 3.88 26.87
N SER A 372 17.23 4.92 27.63
CA SER A 372 15.83 5.20 27.96
C SER A 372 15.06 5.65 26.71
N ARG A 373 13.83 5.16 26.55
CA ARG A 373 12.91 5.63 25.49
C ARG A 373 12.52 7.10 25.64
N ASP A 374 12.68 7.68 26.82
CA ASP A 374 12.47 9.11 27.04
C ASP A 374 13.56 9.98 26.40
N SER A 375 14.70 9.39 26.04
CA SER A 375 15.76 10.08 25.29
C SER A 375 15.51 10.11 23.78
N LEU A 376 14.47 9.43 23.29
CA LEU A 376 14.17 9.37 21.86
C LEU A 376 13.49 10.68 21.40
N PRO A 377 13.75 11.17 20.18
CA PRO A 377 13.10 12.35 19.63
C PRO A 377 11.57 12.25 19.57
N TYR A 378 11.06 11.03 19.42
CA TYR A 378 9.64 10.72 19.47
C TYR A 378 9.42 9.41 20.24
N LYS A 379 8.47 9.44 21.18
CA LYS A 379 8.08 8.28 21.99
C LYS A 379 6.65 7.87 21.65
N ALA A 380 6.51 6.74 20.98
CA ALA A 380 5.21 6.19 20.64
C ALA A 380 4.50 5.58 21.86
N TRP A 381 3.18 5.74 21.88
CA TRP A 381 2.32 5.28 22.98
C TRP A 381 2.15 3.75 22.93
N PHE A 382 1.93 3.14 24.10
CA PHE A 382 1.67 1.70 24.27
C PHE A 382 2.74 0.72 23.76
N GLN A 383 3.92 1.19 23.37
CA GLN A 383 5.03 0.31 23.00
C GLN A 383 5.66 -0.36 24.23
N PRO A 384 6.01 -1.66 24.16
CA PRO A 384 6.08 -2.52 22.97
C PRO A 384 4.79 -3.33 22.69
N TYR A 385 3.74 -3.19 23.49
CA TYR A 385 2.50 -3.96 23.32
C TYR A 385 1.80 -3.64 21.99
N ALA A 386 1.86 -2.37 21.54
CA ALA A 386 1.38 -1.98 20.23
C ALA A 386 2.09 -2.76 19.10
N ALA A 387 3.43 -2.88 19.14
CA ALA A 387 4.16 -3.66 18.15
C ALA A 387 3.77 -5.14 18.13
N TRP A 388 3.52 -5.77 19.29
CA TRP A 388 3.01 -7.14 19.36
C TRP A 388 1.60 -7.28 18.79
N TYR A 389 0.72 -6.34 19.09
CA TYR A 389 -0.64 -6.31 18.56
C TYR A 389 -0.65 -6.19 17.03
N GLY A 390 0.15 -5.27 16.47
CA GLY A 390 0.33 -5.12 15.03
C GLY A 390 0.95 -6.35 14.37
N LEU A 391 1.97 -6.96 15.01
CA LEU A 391 2.61 -8.18 14.52
C LEU A 391 1.62 -9.34 14.45
N ILE A 392 0.92 -9.64 15.54
CA ILE A 392 -0.02 -10.76 15.61
C ILE A 392 -1.16 -10.56 14.61
N GLY A 393 -1.73 -9.35 14.54
CA GLY A 393 -2.82 -9.05 13.62
C GLY A 393 -2.43 -9.22 12.15
N THR A 394 -1.30 -8.63 11.75
CA THR A 394 -0.82 -8.73 10.36
C THR A 394 -0.36 -10.14 10.01
N PHE A 395 0.26 -10.84 10.95
CA PHE A 395 0.68 -12.23 10.77
C PHE A 395 -0.52 -13.17 10.59
N ILE A 396 -1.55 -13.09 11.45
CA ILE A 396 -2.77 -13.89 11.30
C ILE A 396 -3.46 -13.59 9.97
N MET A 397 -3.62 -12.32 9.62
CA MET A 397 -4.26 -11.93 8.36
C MET A 397 -3.50 -12.42 7.13
N THR A 398 -2.18 -12.60 7.22
CA THR A 398 -1.37 -13.15 6.13
C THR A 398 -1.82 -14.56 5.75
N PHE A 399 -2.21 -15.39 6.72
CA PHE A 399 -2.71 -16.74 6.45
C PHE A 399 -4.20 -16.76 6.13
N VAL A 400 -4.97 -15.87 6.76
CA VAL A 400 -6.41 -15.79 6.58
C VAL A 400 -6.79 -15.18 5.22
N GLY A 401 -5.94 -14.35 4.60
CA GLY A 401 -6.22 -13.68 3.33
C GLY A 401 -6.68 -14.61 2.19
N GLY A 402 -6.19 -15.86 2.15
CA GLY A 402 -6.54 -16.86 1.14
C GLY A 402 -7.56 -17.92 1.59
N TYR A 403 -8.30 -17.69 2.68
CA TYR A 403 -9.16 -18.71 3.29
C TYR A 403 -10.23 -19.27 2.34
N THR A 404 -10.65 -18.48 1.34
CA THR A 404 -11.69 -18.84 0.37
C THR A 404 -11.34 -20.11 -0.41
N VAL A 405 -10.05 -20.36 -0.64
CA VAL A 405 -9.54 -21.57 -1.32
C VAL A 405 -9.78 -22.85 -0.52
N PHE A 406 -9.89 -22.73 0.81
CA PHE A 406 -10.11 -23.85 1.72
C PHE A 406 -11.59 -24.07 2.10
N LEU A 407 -12.51 -23.29 1.53
CA LEU A 407 -13.94 -23.51 1.77
C LEU A 407 -14.37 -24.86 1.18
N PRO A 408 -15.05 -25.72 1.95
CA PRO A 408 -15.55 -27.01 1.47
C PRO A 408 -16.84 -26.82 0.65
N LEU A 409 -16.75 -26.03 -0.42
CA LEU A 409 -17.81 -25.72 -1.36
C LEU A 409 -17.35 -26.08 -2.77
N ASP A 410 -18.25 -26.66 -3.57
CA ASP A 410 -17.93 -27.07 -4.94
C ASP A 410 -17.47 -25.85 -5.77
N GLY A 411 -16.31 -25.98 -6.44
CA GLY A 411 -15.76 -24.96 -7.33
C GLY A 411 -14.86 -23.90 -6.69
N TYR A 412 -14.62 -23.93 -5.37
CA TYR A 412 -13.75 -22.95 -4.69
C TYR A 412 -12.25 -23.31 -4.69
N TRP A 413 -11.92 -24.59 -4.88
CA TRP A 413 -10.54 -25.00 -5.06
C TRP A 413 -10.05 -24.64 -6.46
N ASN A 414 -9.14 -23.67 -6.53
CA ASN A 414 -8.53 -23.20 -7.76
C ASN A 414 -7.02 -22.99 -7.56
N VAL A 415 -6.21 -23.62 -8.43
CA VAL A 415 -4.74 -23.62 -8.30
C VAL A 415 -4.17 -22.20 -8.43
N PRO A 416 -4.54 -21.40 -9.45
CA PRO A 416 -4.23 -19.97 -9.50
C PRO A 416 -4.53 -19.20 -8.21
N ASP A 417 -5.73 -19.33 -7.64
CA ASP A 417 -6.12 -18.58 -6.44
C ASP A 417 -5.26 -18.96 -5.22
N PHE A 418 -4.95 -20.25 -5.07
CA PHE A 418 -4.02 -20.74 -4.06
C PHE A 418 -2.62 -20.15 -4.24
N LEU A 419 -2.09 -20.22 -5.47
CA LEU A 419 -0.75 -19.76 -5.78
C LEU A 419 -0.65 -18.25 -5.52
N PHE A 420 -1.51 -17.42 -6.07
CA PHE A 420 -1.41 -15.97 -5.88
C PHE A 420 -1.61 -15.54 -4.42
N SER A 421 -2.46 -16.24 -3.65
CA SER A 421 -2.70 -15.91 -2.23
C SER A 421 -1.57 -16.36 -1.30
N TYR A 422 -0.91 -17.49 -1.57
CA TYR A 422 0.08 -18.08 -0.66
C TYR A 422 1.53 -18.06 -1.16
N THR A 423 1.78 -17.64 -2.41
CA THR A 423 3.15 -17.60 -2.97
C THR A 423 4.08 -16.80 -2.08
N MET A 424 3.69 -15.61 -1.64
CA MET A 424 4.58 -14.74 -0.85
C MET A 424 4.79 -15.26 0.57
N VAL A 425 3.79 -15.97 1.12
CA VAL A 425 3.88 -16.68 2.41
C VAL A 425 4.93 -17.79 2.36
N GLY A 426 5.09 -18.46 1.21
CA GLY A 426 6.13 -19.48 1.00
C GLY A 426 7.49 -18.88 0.57
N VAL A 427 7.48 -17.90 -0.34
CA VAL A 427 8.69 -17.26 -0.88
C VAL A 427 9.47 -16.54 0.22
N PHE A 428 8.80 -15.86 1.15
CA PHE A 428 9.50 -15.12 2.21
C PHE A 428 10.37 -16.02 3.12
N PRO A 429 9.85 -17.12 3.71
CA PRO A 429 10.67 -18.11 4.41
C PRO A 429 11.76 -18.73 3.54
N VAL A 430 11.48 -19.03 2.27
CA VAL A 430 12.50 -19.60 1.36
C VAL A 430 13.65 -18.61 1.13
N LEU A 431 13.36 -17.33 0.93
CA LEU A 431 14.36 -16.28 0.80
C LEU A 431 15.15 -16.09 2.11
N TYR A 432 14.45 -16.10 3.25
CA TYR A 432 15.06 -15.97 4.57
C TYR A 432 16.00 -17.14 4.88
N LEU A 433 15.50 -18.37 4.77
CA LEU A 433 16.26 -19.59 5.05
C LEU A 433 17.35 -19.82 3.99
N GLY A 434 17.07 -19.54 2.73
CA GLY A 434 18.03 -19.68 1.63
C GLY A 434 19.24 -18.74 1.78
N TYR A 435 19.01 -17.51 2.23
CA TYR A 435 20.10 -16.58 2.56
C TYR A 435 20.79 -16.95 3.88
N LYS A 436 20.02 -17.35 4.90
CA LYS A 436 20.55 -17.70 6.23
C LYS A 436 21.39 -18.96 6.24
N PHE A 437 20.99 -19.99 5.48
CA PHE A 437 21.73 -21.25 5.31
C PHE A 437 22.74 -21.19 4.17
N ASP A 438 23.00 -20.01 3.63
CA ASP A 438 24.09 -19.76 2.69
C ASP A 438 23.98 -20.52 1.34
N ILE A 439 22.79 -21.08 1.06
CA ILE A 439 22.47 -21.76 -0.21
C ILE A 439 22.51 -20.75 -1.37
N LEU A 440 22.15 -19.49 -1.11
CA LEU A 440 22.15 -18.40 -2.10
C LEU A 440 23.47 -17.60 -2.19
N LYS A 441 24.40 -17.72 -1.23
CA LYS A 441 25.54 -16.77 -1.13
C LYS A 441 26.94 -17.39 -1.04
N PHE A 442 27.09 -18.71 -0.82
CA PHE A 442 28.39 -19.38 -0.68
C PHE A 442 29.40 -18.63 0.24
N ARG A 443 28.91 -17.92 1.27
CA ARG A 443 29.69 -17.18 2.28
C ARG A 443 29.00 -17.19 3.67
N LYS A 444 29.71 -17.70 4.68
CA LYS A 444 29.38 -17.82 6.13
C LYS A 444 27.96 -17.40 6.59
N ARG A 445 27.25 -18.38 7.16
CA ARG A 445 25.99 -18.31 7.94
C ARG A 445 25.78 -17.00 8.71
N THR A 446 24.69 -16.28 8.41
CA THR A 446 24.27 -15.09 9.17
C THR A 446 23.69 -15.49 10.53
N ARG A 447 23.80 -14.61 11.53
CA ARG A 447 23.28 -14.81 12.88
C ARG A 447 22.27 -13.71 13.20
N ILE A 448 21.19 -14.09 13.88
CA ILE A 448 20.30 -13.12 14.51
C ILE A 448 21.13 -12.35 15.53
N PHE A 449 21.14 -11.03 15.44
CA PHE A 449 21.94 -10.18 16.32
C PHE A 449 21.46 -10.33 17.75
N LYS A 450 22.41 -10.48 18.69
CA LYS A 450 22.07 -10.34 20.11
C LYS A 450 21.67 -8.89 20.38
N PRO A 451 20.74 -8.61 21.30
CA PRO A 451 20.32 -7.24 21.60
C PRO A 451 21.47 -6.26 21.91
N GLU A 452 22.55 -6.75 22.51
CA GLU A 452 23.77 -5.99 22.85
C GLU A 452 24.63 -5.65 21.61
N GLU A 453 24.58 -6.49 20.57
CA GLU A 453 25.37 -6.36 19.34
C GLU A 453 24.66 -5.54 18.26
N VAL A 454 23.39 -5.18 18.49
CA VAL A 454 22.60 -4.37 17.57
C VAL A 454 23.20 -2.96 17.49
N ASP A 455 23.55 -2.55 16.27
CA ASP A 455 24.12 -1.23 16.01
C ASP A 455 23.02 -0.15 16.09
N LEU A 456 23.06 0.68 17.15
CA LEU A 456 22.16 1.82 17.33
C LEU A 456 22.81 3.18 16.96
N TYR A 457 24.12 3.24 16.75
CA TYR A 457 24.87 4.51 16.67
C TYR A 457 25.36 4.87 15.27
N ARG A 458 25.65 3.90 14.40
CA ARG A 458 26.17 4.18 13.06
C ARG A 458 25.22 5.06 12.23
N ASN A 459 25.76 6.11 11.61
CA ASN A 459 25.05 7.18 10.89
C ASN A 459 24.18 8.08 11.77
N LYS A 460 24.17 7.91 13.09
CA LYS A 460 23.43 8.80 14.00
C LYS A 460 24.15 10.14 14.17
N ASP A 461 25.47 10.13 14.25
CA ASP A 461 26.28 11.33 14.48
C ASP A 461 26.11 12.36 13.34
N GLU A 462 26.06 11.91 12.09
CA GLU A 462 25.79 12.77 10.92
C GLU A 462 24.41 13.45 11.00
N ILE A 463 23.41 12.74 11.52
CA ILE A 463 22.04 13.23 11.67
C ILE A 463 21.94 14.18 12.86
N ASP A 464 22.62 13.86 13.97
CA ASP A 464 22.69 14.72 15.15
C ASP A 464 23.41 16.04 14.83
N GLU A 465 24.44 16.00 13.99
CA GLU A 465 25.15 17.19 13.49
C GLU A 465 24.27 18.02 12.55
N TYR A 466 23.55 17.38 11.62
CA TYR A 466 22.58 18.05 10.75
C TYR A 466 21.48 18.77 11.57
N GLU A 467 20.93 18.12 12.60
CA GLU A 467 19.90 18.72 13.45
C GLU A 467 20.44 19.92 14.25
N ARG A 468 21.66 19.85 14.78
CA ARG A 468 22.30 20.96 15.50
C ARG A 468 22.54 22.18 14.62
N ASN A 469 22.85 21.96 13.35
CA ASN A 469 23.17 23.02 12.39
C ASN A 469 21.95 23.49 11.59
N TYR A 470 20.77 22.89 11.80
CA TYR A 470 19.56 23.24 11.05
C TYR A 470 18.99 24.60 11.48
N VAL A 471 19.11 25.59 10.61
CA VAL A 471 18.45 26.90 10.75
C VAL A 471 17.07 26.83 10.09
N GLN A 472 16.00 27.02 10.86
CA GLN A 472 14.64 27.09 10.30
C GLN A 472 14.54 28.27 9.33
N GLN A 473 14.35 27.99 8.04
CA GLN A 473 13.95 29.00 7.08
C GLN A 473 12.44 29.29 7.29
N PRO A 474 12.05 30.54 7.59
CA PRO A 474 10.64 30.86 7.77
C PRO A 474 9.89 30.75 6.45
N ALA A 475 8.65 30.22 6.50
CA ALA A 475 7.76 30.10 5.34
C ALA A 475 7.66 31.44 4.59
N SER A 476 8.05 31.42 3.31
CA SER A 476 8.23 32.61 2.49
C SER A 476 6.90 33.18 2.00
N ASN A 477 5.88 32.32 1.82
CA ASN A 477 4.62 32.67 1.18
C ASN A 477 3.36 32.40 2.02
N LEU A 478 2.29 33.16 1.78
CA LEU A 478 0.98 32.95 2.41
C LEU A 478 0.40 31.55 2.08
N PHE A 479 0.68 31.05 0.88
CA PHE A 479 0.32 29.70 0.44
C PHE A 479 1.08 28.63 1.23
N GLU A 480 2.38 28.82 1.48
CA GLU A 480 3.18 27.94 2.34
C GLU A 480 2.69 27.99 3.79
N LYS A 481 2.29 29.15 4.32
CA LYS A 481 1.69 29.26 5.66
C LYS A 481 0.34 28.56 5.77
N ILE A 482 -0.47 28.58 4.71
CA ILE A 482 -1.76 27.87 4.67
C ILE A 482 -1.52 26.36 4.55
N LEU A 483 -0.56 25.94 3.72
CA LEU A 483 -0.11 24.54 3.63
C LEU A 483 0.44 24.06 4.97
N ASP A 484 1.33 24.80 5.62
CA ASP A 484 1.85 24.47 6.95
C ASP A 484 0.76 24.42 8.01
N LYS A 485 -0.36 25.13 7.83
CA LYS A 485 -1.50 25.07 8.76
C LYS A 485 -2.48 23.94 8.45
N LEU A 486 -2.54 23.48 7.20
CA LEU A 486 -3.36 22.36 6.73
C LEU A 486 -2.63 21.00 6.83
N PHE A 487 -1.30 21.00 6.74
CA PHE A 487 -0.42 19.84 6.72
C PHE A 487 0.53 19.78 7.95
N GLY A 488 0.46 20.76 8.86
CA GLY A 488 1.31 20.88 10.05
C GLY A 488 0.89 20.08 11.26
#